data_AF-A0A6A7LZA0-F1
#
_entry.id   AF-A0A6A7LZA0-F1
#
_cell.length_a   1.000
_cell.length_b   1.000
_cell.length_c   1.000
_cell.angle_alpha   90.00
_cell.angle_beta   90.00
_cell.angle_gamma   90.00
#
_symmetry.space_group_name_H-M   'P 1'
#
loop_
_entity.id
_entity.type
_entity.pdbx_description
1 polymer ?
#
loop_
_entity_poly.entity_id
_entity_poly.type
_entity_poly.pdbx_seq_one_letter_code
_entity_poly.pdbx_strand_id
1 'polypeptide(L)'
;MASDRSSGRRNTDCCPGGSVTWTALVVAIAVTVLGGGEKSFDTSGHLYLPITIAFTALVWFAISRHGKWLVWRPLVFLGQISYSLYLVHVVLGFAVIRWGVARGWSTIEGVSAAGLVSIIAATLLHYLVELPGGRWVRTALSPRQPPAMAA
;
A
#
# COMPACT_ATOMS: atom_id res chain seq x y z
N MET A 1 31.84 51.53 -4.86
CA MET A 1 30.76 52.36 -5.46
C MET A 1 30.11 51.54 -6.57
N ALA A 2 28.78 51.54 -6.64
CA ALA A 2 27.87 50.59 -7.34
C ALA A 2 27.60 49.30 -6.53
N SER A 3 26.62 49.28 -5.61
CA SER A 3 25.15 49.39 -5.76
C SER A 3 24.49 48.03 -6.04
N ASP A 4 24.00 47.45 -4.94
CA ASP A 4 22.64 46.92 -4.76
C ASP A 4 21.94 46.30 -5.99
N ARG A 5 21.77 44.97 -5.94
CA ARG A 5 20.62 44.29 -6.53
C ARG A 5 20.09 43.25 -5.55
N SER A 6 19.50 43.74 -4.48
CA SER A 6 18.40 43.05 -3.80
C SER A 6 17.16 43.08 -4.70
N SER A 7 16.78 41.94 -5.28
CA SER A 7 15.50 41.80 -6.00
C SER A 7 15.06 40.34 -6.05
N GLY A 8 14.47 39.90 -4.95
CA GLY A 8 13.24 39.11 -4.94
C GLY A 8 13.11 37.94 -5.90
N ARG A 9 13.91 36.88 -5.71
CA ARG A 9 13.49 35.54 -6.16
C ARG A 9 12.80 34.83 -5.00
N ARG A 10 11.48 35.07 -4.91
CA ARG A 10 10.53 34.28 -4.13
C ARG A 10 10.59 32.83 -4.62
N ASN A 11 11.49 32.02 -4.07
CA ASN A 11 11.39 30.57 -4.15
C ASN A 11 10.39 30.10 -3.10
N THR A 12 9.11 30.45 -3.30
CA THR A 12 7.98 29.87 -2.55
C THR A 12 7.57 28.50 -3.10
N ASP A 13 8.31 27.95 -4.06
CA ASP A 13 7.98 26.68 -4.70
C ASP A 13 8.78 25.51 -4.11
N CYS A 14 8.99 25.53 -2.79
CA CYS A 14 9.53 24.39 -2.04
C CYS A 14 8.40 23.67 -1.31
N CYS A 15 7.41 23.14 -2.03
CA CYS A 15 6.61 21.95 -1.67
C CYS A 15 5.48 21.72 -2.71
N PRO A 16 5.65 20.83 -3.69
CA PRO A 16 4.53 20.30 -4.50
C PRO A 16 3.54 19.43 -3.70
N GLY A 17 3.56 19.48 -2.36
CA GLY A 17 2.81 18.59 -1.49
C GLY A 17 1.35 18.98 -1.26
N GLY A 18 0.98 20.25 -1.50
CA GLY A 18 -0.36 20.78 -1.23
C GLY A 18 -1.42 20.43 -2.28
N SER A 19 -1.01 20.30 -3.55
CA SER A 19 -1.92 19.97 -4.66
C SER A 19 -2.30 18.49 -4.65
N VAL A 20 -1.33 17.59 -4.44
CA VAL A 20 -1.55 16.14 -4.36
C VAL A 20 -2.49 15.80 -3.19
N THR A 21 -2.31 16.48 -2.05
CA THR A 21 -3.22 16.38 -0.92
C THR A 21 -4.63 16.82 -1.32
N TRP A 22 -4.80 18.02 -1.87
CA TRP A 22 -6.13 18.50 -2.26
C TRP A 22 -6.83 17.56 -3.26
N THR A 23 -6.09 17.00 -4.22
CA THR A 23 -6.63 16.02 -5.15
C THR A 23 -7.07 14.72 -4.47
N ALA A 24 -6.30 14.18 -3.52
CA ALA A 24 -6.68 12.96 -2.81
C ALA A 24 -7.90 13.17 -1.91
N LEU A 25 -8.05 14.36 -1.32
CA LEU A 25 -9.18 14.73 -0.47
C LEU A 25 -10.47 14.90 -1.31
N VAL A 26 -10.36 15.57 -2.46
CA VAL A 26 -11.47 15.70 -3.42
C VAL A 26 -11.88 14.36 -4.01
N VAL A 27 -10.92 13.49 -4.35
CA VAL A 27 -11.20 12.13 -4.83
C VAL A 27 -11.86 11.28 -3.74
N ALA A 28 -11.43 11.37 -2.49
CA ALA A 28 -12.06 10.66 -1.38
C ALA A 28 -13.51 11.12 -1.15
N ILE A 29 -13.77 12.42 -1.21
CA ILE A 29 -15.13 12.98 -1.13
C ILE A 29 -15.96 12.52 -2.34
N ALA A 30 -15.41 12.57 -3.55
CA ALA A 30 -16.10 12.16 -4.77
C ALA A 30 -16.45 10.66 -4.76
N VAL A 31 -15.53 9.79 -4.32
CA VAL A 31 -15.76 8.35 -4.17
C VAL A 31 -16.78 8.07 -3.05
N THR A 32 -16.83 8.89 -2.01
CA THR A 32 -17.86 8.76 -0.95
C THR A 32 -19.25 9.15 -1.47
N VAL A 33 -19.34 10.17 -2.31
CA VAL A 33 -20.60 10.62 -2.93
C VAL A 33 -21.06 9.66 -4.03
N LEU A 34 -20.14 9.12 -4.83
CA LEU A 34 -20.43 8.25 -5.98
C LEU A 34 -20.48 6.75 -5.62
N GLY A 35 -19.81 6.32 -4.54
CA GLY A 35 -19.75 4.94 -4.08
C GLY A 35 -20.94 4.49 -3.22
N GLY A 36 -21.89 5.39 -2.92
CA GLY A 36 -23.14 5.08 -2.22
C GLY A 36 -24.19 4.37 -3.10
N GLY A 37 -23.75 3.53 -4.04
CA GLY A 37 -24.55 2.99 -5.13
C GLY A 37 -24.83 1.49 -5.10
N GLU A 38 -24.37 0.74 -4.09
CA GLU A 38 -24.50 -0.72 -4.10
C GLU A 38 -25.35 -1.21 -2.93
N LYS A 39 -26.62 -1.49 -3.23
CA LYS A 39 -27.65 -2.00 -2.31
C LYS A 39 -27.40 -3.45 -1.85
N SER A 40 -26.26 -3.76 -1.24
CA SER A 40 -25.93 -5.15 -0.91
C SER A 40 -25.75 -5.49 0.55
N PHE A 41 -25.75 -4.53 1.48
CA PHE A 41 -25.87 -4.84 2.91
C PHE A 41 -26.77 -3.82 3.59
N ASP A 42 -27.81 -4.31 4.25
CA ASP A 42 -28.76 -3.59 5.11
C ASP A 42 -28.07 -3.12 6.41
N THR A 43 -26.92 -2.47 6.25
CA THR A 43 -26.09 -1.90 7.31
C THR A 43 -26.17 -0.39 7.15
N SER A 44 -26.73 0.25 8.17
CA SER A 44 -26.97 1.68 8.28
C SER A 44 -25.78 2.50 7.74
N GLY A 45 -26.00 3.24 6.65
CA GLY A 45 -24.97 4.08 5.99
C GLY A 45 -24.28 5.08 6.92
N HIS A 46 -24.88 5.36 8.08
CA HIS A 46 -24.29 6.12 9.19
C HIS A 46 -23.07 5.46 9.82
N LEU A 47 -22.88 4.15 9.70
CA LEU A 47 -21.72 3.43 10.23
C LEU A 47 -20.57 3.38 9.23
N TYR A 48 -20.88 3.38 7.93
CA TYR A 48 -19.89 3.33 6.86
C TYR A 48 -19.16 4.67 6.71
N LEU A 49 -19.88 5.79 6.78
CA LEU A 49 -19.32 7.15 6.68
C LEU A 49 -18.20 7.45 7.70
N PRO A 50 -18.38 7.22 9.02
CA PRO A 50 -17.32 7.50 9.98
C PRO A 50 -16.13 6.55 9.80
N ILE A 51 -16.36 5.30 9.40
CA ILE A 51 -15.29 4.33 9.12
C ILE A 51 -14.45 4.75 7.92
N THR A 52 -15.08 5.13 6.81
CA THR A 52 -14.36 5.55 5.59
C THR A 52 -13.63 6.87 5.81
N ILE A 53 -14.25 7.83 6.51
CA ILE A 53 -13.59 9.10 6.88
C ILE A 53 -12.40 8.82 7.81
N ALA A 54 -12.57 7.99 8.84
CA ALA A 54 -11.49 7.65 9.78
C ALA A 54 -10.33 6.95 9.07
N PHE A 55 -10.61 6.00 8.18
CA PHE A 55 -9.59 5.28 7.43
C PHE A 55 -8.88 6.18 6.42
N THR A 56 -9.63 7.03 5.72
CA THR A 56 -9.06 8.02 4.79
C THR A 56 -8.18 9.03 5.53
N ALA A 57 -8.63 9.53 6.69
CA ALA A 57 -7.84 10.42 7.53
C ALA A 57 -6.59 9.74 8.07
N LEU A 58 -6.67 8.45 8.44
CA LEU A 58 -5.52 7.66 8.87
C LEU A 58 -4.50 7.49 7.75
N VAL A 59 -4.94 7.13 6.53
CA VAL A 59 -4.06 6.98 5.35
C VAL A 59 -3.47 8.33 4.94
N TRP A 60 -4.26 9.39 5.01
CA TRP A 60 -3.79 10.75 4.77
C TRP A 60 -2.69 11.17 5.76
N PHE A 61 -2.93 10.91 7.04
CA PHE A 61 -1.99 11.18 8.12
C PHE A 61 -0.71 10.34 7.96
N ALA A 62 -0.87 9.09 7.51
CA ALA A 62 0.23 8.17 7.18
C ALA A 62 1.14 8.69 6.06
N ILE A 63 0.58 9.35 5.06
CA ILE A 63 1.30 9.85 3.87
C ILE A 63 1.85 11.27 4.09
N SER A 64 1.21 12.08 4.94
CA SER A 64 1.67 13.43 5.26
C SER A 64 3.01 13.41 6.02
N ARG A 65 3.82 14.46 5.84
CA ARG A 65 5.27 14.60 6.18
C ARG A 65 5.73 14.24 7.62
N HIS A 66 4.88 13.70 8.48
CA HIS A 66 5.22 13.06 9.75
C HIS A 66 5.44 11.54 9.65
N GLY A 67 5.47 10.99 8.44
CA GLY A 67 5.70 9.55 8.15
C GLY A 67 7.02 8.94 8.65
N LYS A 68 7.93 9.66 9.31
CA LYS A 68 9.10 9.04 9.96
C LYS A 68 8.69 8.07 11.08
N TRP A 69 7.55 8.31 11.73
CA TRP A 69 7.02 7.38 12.73
C TRP A 69 6.28 6.19 12.10
N LEU A 70 5.74 6.36 10.88
CA LEU A 70 5.02 5.28 10.20
C LEU A 70 5.91 4.40 9.31
N VAL A 71 7.17 4.80 9.07
CA VAL A 71 8.23 3.91 8.59
C VAL A 71 8.72 3.01 9.75
N TRP A 72 7.79 2.43 10.50
CA TRP A 72 8.11 1.35 11.41
C TRP A 72 8.41 0.12 10.55
N ARG A 73 9.63 -0.40 10.70
CA ARG A 73 10.13 -1.61 10.03
C ARG A 73 9.09 -2.73 9.89
N PRO A 74 8.29 -3.10 10.93
CA PRO A 74 7.27 -4.14 10.77
C PRO A 74 6.12 -3.76 9.84
N LEU A 75 5.70 -2.48 9.77
CA LEU A 75 4.62 -2.05 8.90
C LEU A 75 5.07 -2.01 7.43
N VAL A 76 6.32 -1.59 7.20
CA VAL A 76 6.95 -1.67 5.87
C VAL A 76 7.13 -3.13 5.45
N PHE A 77 7.58 -3.99 6.36
CA PHE A 77 7.68 -5.43 6.12
C PHE A 77 6.32 -6.05 5.80
N LEU A 78 5.26 -5.67 6.53
CA LEU A 78 3.91 -6.14 6.28
C LEU A 78 3.44 -5.72 4.88
N GLY A 79 3.67 -4.46 4.49
CA GLY A 79 3.39 -3.97 3.15
C GLY A 79 4.19 -4.69 2.05
N GLN A 80 5.43 -5.09 2.34
CA GLN A 80 6.27 -5.86 1.42
C GLN A 80 5.75 -7.27 1.18
N ILE A 81 5.30 -7.97 2.23
CA ILE A 81 4.73 -9.32 2.10
C ILE A 81 3.28 -9.30 1.60
N SER A 82 2.59 -8.15 1.62
CA SER A 82 1.18 -8.03 1.19
C SER A 82 0.96 -8.51 -0.24
N TYR A 83 1.89 -8.27 -1.16
CA TYR A 83 1.75 -8.73 -2.55
C TYR A 83 1.81 -10.26 -2.64
N SER A 84 2.85 -10.86 -2.06
CA SER A 84 2.98 -12.32 -1.96
C SER A 84 1.77 -12.94 -1.27
N LEU A 85 1.29 -12.34 -0.17
CA LEU A 85 0.12 -12.79 0.57
C LEU A 85 -1.15 -12.72 -0.29
N TYR A 86 -1.34 -11.63 -1.03
CA TYR A 86 -2.47 -11.46 -1.94
C TYR A 86 -2.50 -12.57 -3.01
N LEU A 87 -1.37 -12.95 -3.59
CA LEU A 87 -1.33 -13.99 -4.60
C LEU A 87 -1.68 -15.38 -4.05
N VAL A 88 -1.26 -15.69 -2.81
CA VAL A 88 -1.38 -17.05 -2.27
C VAL A 88 -2.59 -17.28 -1.39
N HIS A 89 -3.09 -16.27 -0.69
CA HIS A 89 -4.11 -16.46 0.35
C HIS A 89 -5.41 -17.05 -0.20
N VAL A 90 -5.82 -16.72 -1.43
CA VAL A 90 -7.01 -17.32 -2.04
C VAL A 90 -6.76 -18.77 -2.41
N VAL A 91 -5.68 -19.05 -3.15
CA VAL A 91 -5.40 -20.40 -3.67
C VAL A 91 -5.10 -21.37 -2.53
N LEU A 92 -4.18 -21.02 -1.63
CA LEU A 92 -3.87 -21.85 -0.48
C LEU A 92 -5.00 -21.85 0.55
N GLY A 93 -5.69 -20.72 0.76
CA GLY A 93 -6.78 -20.66 1.71
C GLY A 93 -7.91 -21.62 1.35
N PHE A 94 -8.35 -21.61 0.09
CA PHE A 94 -9.36 -22.56 -0.38
C PHE A 94 -8.88 -24.01 -0.31
N ALA A 95 -7.62 -24.28 -0.67
CA ALA A 95 -7.07 -25.64 -0.59
C ALA A 95 -7.05 -26.18 0.85
N VAL A 96 -6.58 -25.38 1.81
CA VAL A 96 -6.50 -25.75 3.22
C VAL A 96 -7.88 -25.89 3.84
N ILE A 97 -8.81 -24.97 3.59
CA ILE A 97 -10.19 -25.06 4.10
C ILE A 97 -10.87 -26.30 3.55
N ARG A 98 -10.78 -26.56 2.24
CA ARG A 98 -11.41 -27.74 1.62
C ARG A 98 -10.84 -29.04 2.19
N TRP A 99 -9.54 -29.08 2.43
CA TRP A 99 -8.87 -30.22 3.04
C TRP A 99 -9.26 -30.42 4.51
N GLY A 100 -9.39 -29.33 5.28
CA GLY A 100 -9.86 -29.37 6.66
C GLY A 100 -11.31 -29.85 6.76
N VAL A 101 -12.20 -29.29 5.95
CA VAL A 101 -13.61 -29.70 5.88
C VAL A 101 -13.74 -31.17 5.49
N ALA A 102 -12.95 -31.65 4.53
CA ALA A 102 -12.91 -33.07 4.16
C ALA A 102 -12.47 -34.00 5.31
N ARG A 103 -11.81 -33.47 6.33
CA ARG A 103 -11.37 -34.18 7.55
C ARG A 103 -12.28 -33.91 8.75
N GLY A 104 -13.39 -33.21 8.55
CA GLY A 104 -14.36 -32.89 9.60
C GLY A 104 -13.99 -31.69 10.48
N TRP A 105 -13.06 -30.84 10.05
CA TRP A 105 -12.70 -29.63 10.81
C TRP A 105 -13.84 -28.61 10.81
N SER A 106 -13.92 -27.83 11.89
CA SER A 106 -14.80 -26.68 11.96
C SER A 106 -14.34 -25.56 11.01
N THR A 107 -15.26 -24.73 10.54
CA THR A 107 -14.97 -23.56 9.70
C THR A 107 -13.90 -22.66 10.33
N ILE A 108 -13.94 -22.46 11.64
CA ILE A 108 -12.99 -21.60 12.37
C ILE A 108 -11.58 -22.20 12.37
N GLU A 109 -11.48 -23.53 12.51
CA GLU A 109 -10.20 -24.26 12.46
C GLU A 109 -9.61 -24.23 11.04
N GLY A 110 -10.45 -24.44 10.03
CA GLY A 110 -10.05 -24.34 8.63
C GLY A 110 -9.56 -22.95 8.25
N VAL A 111 -10.26 -21.89 8.67
CA VAL A 111 -9.88 -20.49 8.39
C VAL A 111 -8.60 -20.10 9.14
N SER A 112 -8.45 -20.48 10.41
CA SER A 112 -7.24 -20.17 11.17
C SER A 112 -6.01 -20.90 10.60
N ALA A 113 -6.13 -22.17 10.25
CA ALA A 113 -5.09 -22.93 9.58
C ALA A 113 -4.76 -22.34 8.18
N ALA A 114 -5.76 -21.98 7.40
CA ALA A 114 -5.59 -21.33 6.09
C ALA A 114 -4.83 -20.01 6.21
N GLY A 115 -5.17 -19.18 7.20
CA GLY A 115 -4.48 -17.92 7.47
C GLY A 115 -3.01 -18.14 7.81
N LEU A 116 -2.72 -19.06 8.75
CA LEU A 116 -1.36 -19.39 9.15
C LEU A 116 -0.52 -19.91 7.97
N VAL A 117 -1.06 -20.87 7.20
CA VAL A 117 -0.39 -21.43 6.03
C VAL A 117 -0.15 -20.35 4.97
N SER A 118 -1.13 -19.46 4.73
CA SER A 118 -0.99 -18.36 3.77
C SER A 118 0.10 -17.37 4.16
N ILE A 119 0.21 -17.01 5.45
CA ILE A 119 1.26 -16.11 5.95
C ILE A 119 2.64 -16.74 5.81
N ILE A 120 2.78 -18.03 6.16
CA ILE A 120 4.05 -18.76 6.03
C ILE A 120 4.46 -18.84 4.55
N ALA A 121 3.53 -19.23 3.67
CA ALA A 121 3.78 -19.33 2.24
C ALA A 121 4.14 -17.97 1.62
N ALA A 122 3.42 -16.91 1.98
CA ALA A 122 3.69 -15.55 1.53
C ALA A 122 5.08 -15.07 1.96
N THR A 123 5.45 -15.32 3.22
CA THR A 123 6.77 -14.98 3.75
C THR A 123 7.87 -15.73 2.99
N LEU A 124 7.66 -17.02 2.73
CA LEU A 124 8.63 -17.84 2.01
C LEU A 124 8.80 -17.38 0.55
N LEU A 125 7.71 -17.08 -0.16
CA LEU A 125 7.75 -16.54 -1.52
C LEU A 125 8.41 -15.16 -1.58
N HIS A 126 8.13 -14.30 -0.61
CA HIS A 126 8.75 -12.99 -0.52
C HIS A 126 10.28 -13.11 -0.47
N TYR A 127 10.80 -13.96 0.42
CA TYR A 127 12.24 -14.15 0.57
C TYR A 127 12.89 -14.97 -0.56
N LEU A 128 12.20 -15.98 -1.10
CA LEU A 128 12.76 -16.90 -2.11
C LEU A 128 12.58 -16.44 -3.55
N VAL A 129 11.58 -15.60 -3.84
CA VAL A 129 11.23 -15.21 -5.22
C VAL A 129 11.29 -13.70 -5.41
N GLU A 130 10.61 -12.92 -4.58
CA GLU A 130 10.55 -11.47 -4.80
C GLU A 130 11.90 -10.78 -4.56
N LEU A 131 12.59 -11.11 -3.46
CA LEU A 131 13.91 -10.54 -3.17
C LEU A 131 14.98 -10.89 -4.23
N PRO A 132 15.19 -12.17 -4.59
CA PRO A 132 16.18 -12.50 -5.61
C PRO A 132 15.75 -12.07 -7.01
N GLY A 133 14.46 -12.20 -7.34
CA GLY A 133 13.91 -11.77 -8.63
C GLY A 133 14.08 -10.27 -8.85
N GLY A 134 13.78 -9.44 -7.84
CA GLY A 134 13.99 -8.00 -7.91
C GLY A 134 15.45 -7.60 -8.11
N ARG A 135 16.39 -8.33 -7.49
CA ARG A 135 17.84 -8.13 -7.72
C ARG A 135 18.25 -8.52 -9.14
N TRP A 136 17.70 -9.61 -9.66
CA TRP A 136 17.97 -10.10 -11.01
C TRP A 136 17.44 -9.15 -12.08
N VAL A 137 16.21 -8.66 -11.92
CA VAL A 137 15.60 -7.69 -12.84
C VAL A 137 16.36 -6.36 -12.80
N ARG A 138 16.75 -5.85 -11.62
CA ARG A 138 17.55 -4.61 -11.54
C ARG A 138 18.92 -4.75 -12.20
N THR A 139 19.55 -5.91 -12.11
CA THR A 139 20.85 -6.16 -12.78
C THR A 139 20.69 -6.37 -14.28
N ALA A 140 19.63 -7.06 -14.72
CA ALA A 140 19.35 -7.29 -16.14
C ALA A 140 18.84 -6.04 -16.89
N LEU A 141 18.03 -5.20 -16.22
CA LEU A 141 17.45 -3.98 -16.79
C LEU A 141 18.23 -2.71 -16.47
N SER A 142 19.38 -2.80 -15.76
CA SER A 142 20.24 -1.63 -15.56
C SER A 142 20.63 -1.07 -16.92
N PRO A 143 20.14 0.13 -17.29
CA PRO A 143 20.55 0.75 -18.53
C PRO A 143 22.05 0.94 -18.44
N ARG A 144 22.81 0.42 -19.41
CA ARG A 144 24.18 0.87 -19.64
C ARG A 144 24.11 2.39 -19.68
N GLN A 145 24.60 3.08 -18.64
CA GLN A 145 24.74 4.52 -18.70
C GLN A 145 25.58 4.80 -19.96
N PRO A 146 25.07 5.52 -20.97
CA PRO A 146 25.92 6.01 -22.04
C PRO A 146 27.05 6.78 -21.35
N PRO A 147 28.33 6.56 -21.71
CA PRO A 147 29.43 7.27 -21.10
C PRO A 147 29.10 8.75 -21.15
N ALA A 148 29.08 9.40 -19.99
CA ALA A 148 28.88 10.83 -19.89
C ALA A 148 29.87 11.47 -20.86
N MET A 149 29.36 12.02 -21.96
CA MET A 149 30.18 12.80 -22.88
C MET A 149 30.61 14.05 -22.11
N ALA A 150 31.82 13.97 -21.57
CA ALA A 150 32.60 15.12 -21.19
C ALA A 150 32.83 15.92 -22.48
N ALA A 151 32.21 17.09 -22.55
CA ALA A 151 32.51 18.16 -23.49
C ALA A 151 32.44 19.49 -22.72
#